data_AF-A0AA42XYK3-F1
#
_entry.id   AF-A0AA42XYK3-F1
#
_cell.length_a   1.000
_cell.length_b   1.000
_cell.length_c   1.000
_cell.angle_alpha   90.00
_cell.angle_beta   90.00
_cell.angle_gamma   90.00
#
_symmetry.space_group_name_H-M   'P 1'
#
loop_
_entity.id
_entity.type
_entity.pdbx_description
1 polymer ?
#
loop_
_entity_poly.entity_id
_entity_poly.type
_entity_poly.pdbx_seq_one_letter_code
_entity_poly.pdbx_strand_id
1 'polypeptide(L)'
;MARYDASTGECLVFAFREGLLSRAAHDLEIRVEQFEIRVDDTSHQIEATFRTNSLRLISAKLDGQPEELSERDIEKIHNHIAEDVLHAQQFPEVSFTSSEVEEVDGGFRVQGSLNLHGQVGTIGADIRSDGGRWTTEV
;
A
#
# COMPACT_ATOMS: atom_id res chain seq x y z
N MET A 1 -21.42 -7.04 -3.46
CA MET A 1 -19.99 -6.73 -3.29
C MET A 1 -19.87 -5.28 -2.89
N ALA A 2 -19.44 -5.03 -1.65
CA ALA A 2 -18.97 -3.72 -1.24
C ALA A 2 -17.73 -3.32 -2.05
N ARG A 3 -17.60 -2.04 -2.37
CA ARG A 3 -16.46 -1.47 -3.09
C ARG A 3 -15.87 -0.32 -2.29
N TYR A 4 -14.56 -0.30 -2.18
CA TYR A 4 -13.78 0.75 -1.55
C TYR A 4 -12.72 1.27 -2.52
N ASP A 5 -12.47 2.57 -2.48
CA ASP A 5 -11.46 3.27 -3.26
C ASP A 5 -11.02 4.53 -2.51
N ALA A 6 -10.23 5.40 -3.14
CA ALA A 6 -9.69 6.61 -2.52
C ALA A 6 -10.77 7.61 -2.03
N SER A 7 -12.04 7.46 -2.42
CA SER A 7 -13.14 8.28 -1.90
C SER A 7 -13.69 7.79 -0.56
N THR A 8 -13.40 6.54 -0.17
CA THR A 8 -13.96 5.85 1.01
C THR A 8 -12.89 5.26 1.93
N GLY A 9 -11.66 5.09 1.44
CA GLY A 9 -10.55 4.49 2.16
C GLY A 9 -9.23 5.21 1.90
N GLU A 10 -8.18 4.73 2.55
CA GLU A 10 -6.81 5.16 2.32
C GLU A 10 -5.89 3.94 2.27
N CYS A 11 -4.89 3.99 1.39
CA CYS A 11 -3.82 3.00 1.32
C CYS A 11 -2.49 3.77 1.37
N LEU A 12 -1.68 3.44 2.38
CA LEU A 12 -0.38 4.06 2.63
C LEU A 12 0.73 3.02 2.48
N VAL A 13 1.84 3.47 1.90
CA VAL A 13 3.09 2.73 1.81
C VAL A 13 4.11 3.52 2.60
N PHE A 14 4.73 2.84 3.56
CA PHE A 14 5.80 3.40 4.36
C PHE A 14 7.13 2.78 3.94
N ALA A 15 8.07 3.62 3.49
CA ALA A 15 9.43 3.19 3.18
C ALA A 15 10.36 3.72 4.28
N PHE A 16 10.95 2.79 5.04
CA PHE A 16 11.84 3.10 6.15
C PHE A 16 13.28 2.70 5.83
N ARG A 17 14.21 3.30 6.57
CA ARG A 17 15.62 2.89 6.62
C ARG A 17 15.80 1.40 6.99
N GLU A 18 16.75 0.72 6.34
CA GLU A 18 17.45 -0.42 6.92
C GLU A 18 18.97 -0.16 7.05
N GLY A 19 19.53 -0.37 8.26
CA GLY A 19 20.98 -0.51 8.51
C GLY A 19 21.77 0.74 8.93
N LEU A 20 22.92 0.52 9.59
CA LEU A 20 23.80 1.55 10.19
C LEU A 20 24.49 2.51 9.19
N LEU A 21 24.35 2.32 7.87
CA LEU A 21 25.16 2.98 6.83
C LEU A 21 24.41 3.94 5.88
N SER A 22 23.08 4.08 5.94
CA SER A 22 22.29 4.94 5.03
C SER A 22 22.24 6.41 5.52
N ARG A 23 23.32 7.16 5.34
CA ARG A 23 23.44 8.57 5.79
C ARG A 23 22.66 9.61 4.97
N ALA A 24 21.79 9.20 4.04
CA ALA A 24 21.21 10.12 3.05
C ALA A 24 19.84 9.72 2.47
N ALA A 25 19.02 8.92 3.17
CA ALA A 25 17.71 8.50 2.66
C ALA A 25 16.60 8.77 3.68
N HIS A 26 15.55 9.42 3.20
CA HIS A 26 14.34 9.84 3.91
C HIS A 26 13.45 8.65 4.29
N ASP A 27 12.83 8.68 5.46
CA ASP A 27 11.63 7.87 5.73
C ASP A 27 10.47 8.50 4.95
N LEU A 28 9.81 7.72 4.10
CA LEU A 28 8.76 8.21 3.21
C LEU A 28 7.40 7.65 3.61
N GLU A 29 6.41 8.53 3.71
CA GLU A 29 5.00 8.16 3.75
C GLU A 29 4.37 8.49 2.40
N ILE A 30 3.85 7.47 1.73
CA ILE A 30 3.38 7.56 0.35
C ILE A 30 1.94 7.06 0.30
N ARG A 31 1.03 7.85 -0.28
CA ARG A 31 -0.37 7.45 -0.52
C ARG A 31 -0.53 6.83 -1.90
N VAL A 32 -1.34 5.78 -1.99
CA VAL A 32 -1.84 5.26 -3.26
C VAL A 32 -3.14 5.98 -3.62
N GLU A 33 -3.16 6.80 -4.67
CA GLU A 33 -4.34 7.58 -5.04
C GLU A 33 -5.36 6.80 -5.87
N GLN A 34 -4.94 5.72 -6.54
CA GLN A 34 -5.83 4.92 -7.38
C GLN A 34 -5.73 3.44 -6.99
N PHE A 35 -6.76 3.00 -6.27
CA PHE A 35 -6.97 1.61 -5.90
C PHE A 35 -8.45 1.28 -5.91
N GLU A 36 -8.75 -0.01 -5.99
CA GLU A 36 -10.09 -0.56 -5.78
C GLU A 36 -9.96 -1.81 -4.91
N ILE A 37 -10.81 -1.92 -3.89
CA ILE A 37 -10.97 -3.11 -3.06
C ILE A 37 -12.43 -3.53 -3.17
N ARG A 38 -12.67 -4.78 -3.54
CA ARG A 38 -13.99 -5.39 -3.61
C ARG A 38 -14.07 -6.47 -2.55
N VAL A 39 -15.16 -6.45 -1.80
CA VAL A 39 -15.45 -7.45 -0.76
C VAL A 39 -16.76 -8.12 -1.09
N ASP A 40 -16.77 -9.45 -1.16
CA ASP A 40 -17.98 -10.23 -1.32
C ASP A 40 -18.80 -10.24 -0.02
N ASP A 41 -20.09 -9.95 -0.11
CA ASP A 41 -20.93 -9.73 1.08
C ASP A 41 -21.30 -11.04 1.80
N THR A 42 -21.11 -12.19 1.15
CA THR A 42 -21.48 -13.51 1.69
C THR A 42 -20.26 -14.31 2.14
N SER A 43 -19.22 -14.34 1.32
CA SER A 43 -18.00 -15.11 1.56
C SER A 43 -16.87 -14.27 2.17
N HIS A 44 -17.03 -12.94 2.24
CA HIS A 44 -16.01 -11.99 2.65
C HIS A 44 -14.73 -12.01 1.80
N GLN A 45 -14.74 -12.71 0.67
CA GLN A 45 -13.60 -12.77 -0.24
C GLN A 45 -13.24 -11.38 -0.76
N ILE A 46 -11.94 -11.12 -0.83
CA ILE A 46 -11.36 -9.82 -1.13
C ILE A 46 -10.58 -9.90 -2.44
N GLU A 47 -10.89 -8.98 -3.36
CA GLU A 47 -10.08 -8.68 -4.53
C GLU A 47 -9.65 -7.22 -4.45
N ALA A 48 -8.37 -6.93 -4.65
CA ALA A 48 -7.87 -5.57 -4.62
C ALA A 48 -6.89 -5.31 -5.78
N THR A 49 -6.94 -4.10 -6.32
CA THR A 49 -5.99 -3.60 -7.32
C THR A 49 -5.47 -2.22 -6.94
N PHE A 50 -4.20 -1.98 -7.24
CA PHE A 50 -3.51 -0.72 -6.92
C PHE A 50 -2.67 -0.29 -8.12
N ARG A 51 -2.81 0.97 -8.55
CA ARG A 51 -2.07 1.51 -9.70
C ARG A 51 -0.68 1.95 -9.26
N THR A 52 0.36 1.34 -9.84
CA THR A 52 1.76 1.62 -9.46
C THR A 52 2.21 3.04 -9.82
N ASN A 53 1.53 3.72 -10.74
CA ASN A 53 1.79 5.10 -11.12
C ASN A 53 0.96 6.15 -10.33
N SER A 54 0.19 5.72 -9.33
CA SER A 54 -0.68 6.59 -8.52
C SER A 54 -0.11 6.93 -7.14
N LEU A 55 1.14 6.57 -6.89
CA LEU A 55 1.84 6.86 -5.64
C LEU A 55 2.13 8.37 -5.53
N ARG A 56 1.80 8.96 -4.37
CA ARG A 56 2.10 10.35 -4.03
C ARG A 56 2.75 10.44 -2.68
N LEU A 57 3.86 11.15 -2.64
CA LEU A 57 4.53 11.46 -1.39
C LEU A 57 3.66 12.38 -0.53
N ILE A 58 3.38 11.96 0.70
CA ILE A 58 2.62 12.72 1.69
C ILE A 58 3.58 13.44 2.64
N SER A 59 4.55 12.71 3.18
CA SER A 59 5.55 13.28 4.08
C SER A 59 6.90 12.58 3.92
N ALA A 60 7.96 13.33 4.22
CA ALA A 60 9.31 12.81 4.32
C ALA A 60 9.88 13.19 5.70
N LYS A 61 10.65 12.28 6.28
CA LYS A 61 11.40 12.56 7.51
C LYS A 61 12.87 12.22 7.32
N LEU A 62 13.73 13.05 7.89
CA LEU A 62 15.17 12.82 7.98
C LEU A 62 15.56 12.77 9.45
N ASP A 63 16.17 11.65 9.85
CA ASP A 63 16.52 11.36 11.24
C ASP A 63 15.33 11.54 12.21
N GLY A 64 14.14 11.12 11.77
CA GLY A 64 12.89 11.21 12.52
C GLY A 64 12.26 12.60 12.60
N GLN A 65 12.87 13.62 12.00
CA GLN A 65 12.32 14.98 11.92
C GLN A 65 11.66 15.22 10.56
N PRO A 66 10.53 15.94 10.49
CA PRO A 66 9.94 16.34 9.22
C PRO A 66 10.95 17.06 8.33
N GLU A 67 10.98 16.71 7.05
CA GLU A 67 11.78 17.38 6.04
C GLU A 67 10.91 18.02 4.98
N GLU A 68 11.18 19.29 4.67
CA GLU A 68 10.62 19.96 3.51
C GLU A 68 11.47 19.66 2.29
N LEU A 69 10.89 18.93 1.34
CA LEU A 69 11.53 18.62 0.06
C LEU A 69 11.18 19.66 -0.99
N SER A 70 12.15 19.96 -1.86
CA SER A 70 11.88 20.78 -3.04
C SER A 70 10.97 20.03 -4.03
N GLU A 71 10.20 20.75 -4.84
CA GLU A 71 9.37 20.14 -5.90
C GLU A 71 10.19 19.21 -6.82
N ARG A 72 11.43 19.62 -7.11
CA ARG A 72 12.37 18.83 -7.92
C ARG A 72 12.76 17.52 -7.25
N ASP A 73 12.92 17.50 -5.93
CA ASP A 73 13.28 16.28 -5.22
C ASP A 73 12.07 15.35 -5.05
N ILE A 74 10.88 15.92 -4.84
CA ILE A 74 9.62 15.17 -4.89
C ILE A 74 9.44 14.49 -6.26
N GLU A 75 9.66 15.22 -7.35
CA GLU A 75 9.59 14.68 -8.71
C GLU A 75 10.59 13.54 -8.94
N LYS A 76 11.85 13.72 -8.49
CA LYS A 76 12.86 12.65 -8.56
C LYS A 76 12.43 11.40 -7.78
N ILE A 77 11.86 11.57 -6.58
CA ILE A 77 11.37 10.44 -5.77
C ILE A 77 10.24 9.72 -6.50
N HIS A 78 9.26 10.45 -7.06
CA HIS A 78 8.16 9.84 -7.82
C HIS A 78 8.68 9.08 -9.05
N ASN A 79 9.60 9.68 -9.81
CA ASN A 79 10.20 9.03 -10.98
C ASN A 79 11.00 7.78 -10.57
N HIS A 80 11.80 7.86 -9.51
CA HIS A 80 12.57 6.71 -9.04
C HIS A 80 11.68 5.55 -8.61
N ILE A 81 10.62 5.83 -7.84
CA ILE A 81 9.65 4.80 -7.41
C ILE A 81 8.96 4.18 -8.63
N ALA A 82 8.50 5.00 -9.58
CA ALA A 82 7.75 4.52 -10.72
C ALA A 82 8.62 3.78 -11.74
N GLU A 83 9.82 4.28 -12.05
CA GLU A 83 10.65 3.78 -13.15
C GLU A 83 11.65 2.72 -12.69
N ASP A 84 12.36 2.97 -11.59
CA ASP A 84 13.49 2.12 -11.16
C ASP A 84 13.08 1.06 -10.14
N VAL A 85 12.06 1.33 -9.31
CA VAL A 85 11.58 0.38 -8.30
C VAL A 85 10.45 -0.48 -8.87
N LEU A 86 9.29 0.13 -9.12
CA LEU A 86 8.08 -0.59 -9.51
C LEU A 86 7.99 -0.86 -11.02
N HIS A 87 8.83 -0.23 -11.83
CA HIS A 87 8.80 -0.35 -13.29
C HIS A 87 7.36 -0.23 -13.84
N ALA A 88 6.65 0.82 -13.43
CA ALA A 88 5.20 0.99 -13.57
C ALA A 88 4.69 0.92 -15.02
N GLN A 89 5.54 1.14 -16.01
CA GLN A 89 5.17 0.92 -17.42
C GLN A 89 5.04 -0.58 -17.76
N GLN A 90 5.89 -1.43 -17.18
CA GLN A 90 5.88 -2.88 -17.39
C GLN A 90 4.90 -3.57 -16.43
N PHE A 91 4.80 -3.08 -15.20
CA PHE A 91 3.92 -3.60 -14.15
C PHE A 91 2.99 -2.48 -13.63
N PRO A 92 1.95 -2.12 -14.41
CA PRO A 92 1.09 -0.97 -14.10
C PRO A 92 0.12 -1.19 -12.92
N GLU A 93 0.00 -2.43 -12.45
CA GLU A 93 -0.98 -2.83 -11.45
C GLU A 93 -0.37 -3.84 -10.48
N VAL A 94 -0.63 -3.62 -9.19
CA VAL A 94 -0.48 -4.59 -8.10
C VAL A 94 -1.86 -5.19 -7.85
N SER A 95 -1.95 -6.50 -7.66
CA SER A 95 -3.22 -7.16 -7.38
C SER A 95 -3.14 -8.09 -6.18
N PHE A 96 -4.16 -8.10 -5.34
CA PHE A 96 -4.34 -9.06 -4.26
C PHE A 96 -5.65 -9.84 -4.43
N THR A 97 -5.62 -11.14 -4.14
CA THR A 97 -6.81 -11.99 -4.09
C THR A 97 -6.75 -12.88 -2.86
N SER A 98 -7.77 -12.81 -1.99
CA SER A 98 -7.85 -13.67 -0.82
C SER A 98 -8.07 -15.14 -1.20
N SER A 99 -7.36 -16.02 -0.53
CA SER A 99 -7.58 -17.46 -0.55
C SER A 99 -8.36 -17.94 0.66
N GLU A 100 -8.29 -17.20 1.77
CA GLU A 100 -8.97 -17.52 3.02
C GLU A 100 -9.34 -16.23 3.75
N VAL A 101 -10.56 -16.18 4.27
CA VAL A 101 -11.06 -15.11 5.13
C VAL A 101 -11.81 -15.75 6.29
N GLU A 102 -11.28 -15.58 7.49
CA GLU A 102 -11.84 -16.10 8.73
C GLU A 102 -12.36 -14.93 9.57
N GLU A 103 -13.63 -14.97 9.96
CA GLU A 103 -14.16 -14.02 10.93
C GLU A 103 -13.58 -14.33 12.32
N VAL A 104 -13.00 -13.32 12.96
CA VAL A 104 -12.42 -13.40 14.30
C VAL A 104 -13.06 -12.32 15.19
N ASP A 105 -12.82 -12.39 16.50
CA ASP A 105 -13.41 -11.40 17.42
C ASP A 105 -12.98 -9.98 17.05
N GLY A 106 -13.96 -9.15 16.65
CA GLY A 106 -13.76 -7.76 16.25
C GLY A 106 -13.18 -7.53 14.84
N GLY A 107 -13.10 -8.54 13.98
CA GLY A 107 -12.63 -8.35 12.61
C GLY A 107 -12.42 -9.64 11.80
N PHE A 108 -11.41 -9.65 10.94
CA PHE A 108 -11.14 -10.75 10.02
C PHE A 108 -9.66 -11.09 9.96
N ARG A 109 -9.33 -12.38 9.85
CA ARG A 109 -8.00 -12.84 9.45
C ARG A 109 -8.04 -13.21 7.98
N VAL A 110 -7.19 -12.59 7.17
CA VAL A 110 -7.16 -12.77 5.72
C VAL A 110 -5.82 -13.33 5.29
N GLN A 111 -5.84 -14.30 4.38
CA GLN A 111 -4.67 -14.74 3.63
C GLN A 111 -4.96 -14.68 2.14
N GLY A 112 -3.94 -14.42 1.32
CA GLY A 112 -4.12 -14.39 -0.12
C GLY A 112 -2.83 -14.23 -0.90
N SER A 113 -2.98 -14.18 -2.22
CA SER A 113 -1.87 -13.98 -3.15
C SER A 113 -1.76 -12.52 -3.54
N LEU A 114 -0.58 -11.93 -3.35
CA LEU A 114 -0.20 -10.61 -3.84
C LEU A 114 0.68 -10.78 -5.08
N ASN A 115 0.26 -10.21 -6.20
CA ASN A 115 1.11 -10.00 -7.37
C ASN A 115 1.65 -8.58 -7.34
N LEU A 116 2.95 -8.44 -7.13
CA LEU A 116 3.67 -7.19 -7.11
C LEU A 116 4.89 -7.32 -8.02
N HIS A 117 5.04 -6.41 -8.99
CA HIS A 117 6.19 -6.39 -9.89
C HIS A 117 6.38 -7.72 -10.66
N GLY A 118 5.26 -8.36 -11.03
CA GLY A 118 5.26 -9.64 -11.74
C GLY A 118 5.62 -10.85 -10.88
N GLN A 119 5.84 -10.65 -9.58
CA GLN A 119 6.10 -11.73 -8.63
C GLN A 119 4.86 -11.98 -7.77
N VAL A 120 4.52 -13.25 -7.61
CA VAL A 120 3.40 -13.68 -6.78
C VAL A 120 3.94 -14.24 -5.47
N GLY A 121 3.49 -13.67 -4.35
CA GLY A 121 3.78 -14.16 -3.00
C GLY A 121 2.50 -14.25 -2.16
N THR A 122 2.50 -15.10 -1.14
CA THR A 122 1.40 -15.16 -0.16
C THR A 122 1.63 -14.13 0.94
N ILE A 123 0.59 -13.36 1.24
CA ILE A 123 0.57 -12.45 2.40
C ILE A 123 -0.67 -12.73 3.24
N GLY A 124 -0.63 -12.33 4.51
CA GLY A 124 -1.77 -12.39 5.41
C GLY A 124 -1.84 -11.17 6.30
N ALA A 125 -3.04 -10.80 6.72
CA ALA A 125 -3.30 -9.60 7.49
C ALA A 125 -4.47 -9.80 8.46
N ASP A 126 -4.37 -9.20 9.64
CA ASP A 126 -5.47 -9.11 10.60
C ASP A 126 -6.18 -7.77 10.40
N ILE A 127 -7.43 -7.82 9.93
CA ILE A 127 -8.31 -6.67 9.74
C ILE A 127 -9.07 -6.43 11.04
N ARG A 128 -9.11 -5.16 11.47
CA ARG A 128 -9.79 -4.74 12.71
C ARG A 128 -10.78 -3.63 12.43
N SER A 129 -11.86 -3.59 13.19
CA SER A 129 -12.75 -2.43 13.21
C SER A 129 -12.19 -1.34 14.13
N ASP A 130 -11.90 -0.16 13.57
CA ASP A 130 -11.52 1.03 14.32
C ASP A 130 -12.42 2.22 13.94
N GLY A 131 -13.16 2.76 14.89
CA GLY A 131 -13.98 3.95 14.68
C GLY A 131 -15.00 3.87 13.53
N GLY A 132 -15.49 2.67 13.19
CA GLY A 132 -16.39 2.44 12.05
C GLY A 132 -15.68 2.29 10.70
N ARG A 133 -14.36 2.12 10.69
CA ARG A 133 -13.53 1.79 9.53
C ARG A 133 -12.87 0.44 9.73
N TRP A 134 -12.59 -0.25 8.63
CA TRP A 134 -11.73 -1.44 8.65
C TRP A 134 -10.28 -1.01 8.42
N THR A 135 -9.37 -1.46 9.27
CA THR A 135 -7.94 -1.13 9.20
C THR A 135 -7.08 -2.39 9.26
N THR A 136 -5.96 -2.37 8.55
CA THR A 136 -4.97 -3.46 8.56
C THR A 136 -3.61 -2.94 8.10
N GLU A 137 -2.57 -3.69 8.44
CA GLU A 137 -1.17 -3.45 8.08
C GLU A 137 -0.54 -4.79 7.68
N VAL A 138 0.43 -4.77 6.76
CA VAL A 138 1.10 -5.96 6.19
C VAL A 138 2.60 -5.82 6.33
#